data_AF-A0A356IK82-F1
#
_entry.id   AF-A0A356IK82-F1
#
_cell.length_a   1.000
_cell.length_b   1.000
_cell.length_c   1.000
_cell.angle_alpha   90.00
_cell.angle_beta   90.00
_cell.angle_gamma   90.00
#
_symmetry.space_group_name_H-M   'P 1'
#
loop_
_entity.id
_entity.type
_entity.pdbx_description
1 polymer ?
#
loop_
_entity_poly.entity_id
_entity_poly.type
_entity_poly.pdbx_seq_one_letter_code
_entity_poly.pdbx_strand_id
1 'polypeptide(L)'
;GTMVEVMNDIAISLPPLNALLAQTLIDSPKVAKMLDSFRNMPAANRVELERIILRLSEIACELPWIRNLDINPLVLDDKNAIVLDAVIEVDYLPPAQKRYEHMAIHPYPVYLETNWQLKNGLDVRIRPIRPEDAELEKSFIESLSERSRYYRFMHNVKRVTPEMLARFTQIDYHREMALVALVQENGIWQEIGVSRYVVNPDGVSCEFAVVVSDQWHRTGIGYKLMELLIEAARAKGLKFMDGIVLRDNVPMRKLARSMGFEIRDDEKDEDIVYIIKKL
;
A
#
# COMPACT_ATOMS: atom_id res chain seq x y z
N GLY A 1 34.52 -0.80 1.01
CA GLY A 1 35.37 -1.07 2.19
C GLY A 1 36.36 -2.16 1.87
N THR A 2 37.64 -1.99 2.23
CA THR A 2 38.75 -2.79 1.69
C THR A 2 38.64 -4.31 1.94
N MET A 3 38.08 -4.77 3.06
CA MET A 3 37.85 -6.21 3.30
C MET A 3 36.75 -6.82 2.41
N VAL A 4 35.72 -6.05 2.05
CA VAL A 4 34.60 -6.53 1.21
C VAL A 4 35.05 -6.71 -0.25
N GLU A 5 35.85 -5.78 -0.76
CA GLU A 5 36.44 -5.87 -2.10
C GLU A 5 37.41 -7.04 -2.24
N VAL A 6 38.13 -7.38 -1.17
CA VAL A 6 39.09 -8.50 -1.16
C VAL A 6 38.38 -9.86 -1.01
N MET A 7 37.26 -9.93 -0.29
CA MET A 7 36.50 -11.18 -0.07
C MET A 7 35.35 -11.40 -1.07
N ASN A 8 35.05 -10.39 -1.89
CA ASN A 8 33.91 -10.34 -2.84
C ASN A 8 32.57 -10.70 -2.16
N ASP A 9 32.39 -10.28 -0.91
CA ASP A 9 31.25 -10.62 -0.05
C ASP A 9 30.17 -9.53 -0.15
N ILE A 10 29.41 -9.55 -1.25
CA ILE A 10 28.46 -8.51 -1.64
C ILE A 10 27.04 -9.10 -1.62
N ALA A 11 26.08 -8.36 -1.06
CA ALA A 11 24.65 -8.63 -1.22
C ALA A 11 24.03 -7.63 -2.20
N ILE A 12 23.21 -8.14 -3.12
CA ILE A 12 22.50 -7.33 -4.12
C ILE A 12 21.01 -7.61 -3.95
N SER A 13 20.20 -6.55 -3.90
CA SER A 13 18.74 -6.63 -3.80
C SER A 13 18.10 -5.44 -4.51
N LEU A 14 16.81 -5.57 -4.83
CA LEU A 14 15.96 -4.41 -5.02
C LEU A 14 15.95 -3.54 -3.76
N PRO A 15 15.65 -2.23 -3.86
CA PRO A 15 15.50 -1.37 -2.69
C PRO A 15 14.52 -1.98 -1.67
N PRO A 16 14.96 -2.33 -0.45
CA PRO A 16 14.09 -2.93 0.56
C PRO A 16 12.98 -1.95 0.99
N LEU A 17 11.73 -2.37 0.83
CA LEU A 17 10.54 -1.54 1.07
C LEU A 17 9.98 -1.64 2.50
N ASN A 18 10.54 -2.51 3.34
CA ASN A 18 10.17 -2.68 4.74
C ASN A 18 11.34 -3.21 5.58
N ALA A 19 11.18 -3.18 6.91
CA ALA A 19 12.20 -3.59 7.87
C ALA A 19 12.67 -5.04 7.67
N LEU A 20 11.76 -5.96 7.35
CA LEU A 20 12.09 -7.37 7.12
C LEU A 20 13.06 -7.54 5.94
N LEU A 21 12.80 -6.88 4.81
CA LEU A 21 13.67 -6.91 3.65
C LEU A 21 15.02 -6.23 3.92
N ALA A 22 15.02 -5.13 4.69
CA ALA A 22 16.25 -4.44 5.08
C ALA A 22 17.14 -5.31 5.98
N GLN A 23 16.55 -5.99 6.99
CA GLN A 23 17.28 -6.93 7.84
C GLN A 23 17.83 -8.11 7.03
N THR A 24 17.04 -8.66 6.11
CA THR A 24 17.48 -9.73 5.21
C THR A 24 18.69 -9.30 4.36
N LEU A 25 18.69 -8.06 3.86
CA LEU A 25 19.82 -7.49 3.12
C LEU A 25 21.06 -7.31 4.00
N ILE A 26 20.90 -6.80 5.23
CA ILE A 26 21.99 -6.62 6.20
C ILE A 26 22.64 -7.95 6.57
N ASP A 27 21.83 -9.00 6.77
CA ASP A 27 22.31 -10.30 7.23
C ASP A 27 22.86 -11.20 6.11
N SER A 28 22.67 -10.83 4.85
CA SER A 28 23.06 -11.65 3.70
C SER A 28 24.58 -11.80 3.51
N PRO A 29 25.42 -10.76 3.66
CA PRO A 29 26.87 -10.89 3.58
C PRO A 29 27.44 -11.68 4.76
N LYS A 30 28.50 -12.47 4.55
CA LYS A 30 29.19 -13.19 5.65
C LYS A 30 29.81 -12.23 6.66
N VAL A 31 30.22 -11.05 6.23
CA VAL A 31 30.78 -9.97 7.05
C VAL A 31 29.76 -9.38 8.02
N ALA A 32 28.46 -9.64 7.85
CA ALA A 32 27.41 -9.19 8.77
C ALA A 32 27.65 -9.66 10.22
N LYS A 33 28.36 -10.78 10.41
CA LYS A 33 28.78 -11.25 11.74
C LYS A 33 29.72 -10.28 12.48
N MET A 34 30.39 -9.37 11.76
CA MET A 34 31.21 -8.33 12.38
C MET A 34 30.38 -7.17 12.94
N LEU A 35 29.09 -7.09 12.61
CA LEU A 35 28.15 -6.15 13.24
C LEU A 35 27.77 -6.59 14.65
N ASP A 36 27.98 -7.86 15.00
CA ASP A 36 27.80 -8.36 16.36
C ASP A 36 29.02 -8.01 17.22
N SER A 37 28.90 -8.20 18.53
CA SER A 37 30.02 -7.94 19.42
C SER A 37 31.21 -8.85 19.08
N PHE A 38 32.36 -8.23 18.79
CA PHE A 38 33.58 -8.94 18.43
C PHE A 38 34.74 -8.47 19.30
N ARG A 39 35.27 -9.40 20.11
CA ARG A 39 36.34 -9.13 21.10
C ARG A 39 35.95 -7.96 22.04
N ASN A 40 36.70 -6.85 22.00
CA ASN A 40 36.49 -5.67 22.84
C ASN A 40 35.65 -4.58 22.16
N MET A 41 35.10 -4.85 20.96
CA MET A 41 34.25 -3.90 20.25
C MET A 41 32.78 -4.20 20.55
N PRO A 42 31.97 -3.19 20.91
CA PRO A 42 30.54 -3.36 21.08
C PRO A 42 29.89 -3.74 19.75
N ALA A 43 28.69 -4.32 19.80
CA ALA A 43 27.89 -4.57 18.61
C ALA A 43 27.54 -3.23 17.95
N ALA A 44 27.56 -3.21 16.62
CA ALA A 44 27.18 -2.04 15.85
C ALA A 44 25.67 -1.78 15.97
N ASN A 45 25.26 -0.52 15.84
CA ASN A 45 23.86 -0.13 15.89
C ASN A 45 23.11 -0.59 14.62
N ARG A 46 22.66 -1.86 14.62
CA ARG A 46 21.90 -2.47 13.52
C ARG A 46 20.59 -1.74 13.22
N VAL A 47 19.95 -1.14 14.23
CA VAL A 47 18.70 -0.37 14.06
C VAL A 47 18.95 0.88 13.23
N GLU A 48 20.07 1.58 13.46
CA GLU A 48 20.43 2.76 12.67
C GLU A 48 20.84 2.38 11.24
N LEU A 49 21.53 1.24 11.06
CA LEU A 49 21.83 0.71 9.73
C LEU A 49 20.56 0.37 8.94
N GLU A 50 19.60 -0.31 9.56
CA GLU A 50 18.29 -0.59 8.98
C GLU A 50 17.60 0.71 8.55
N ARG A 51 17.58 1.71 9.43
CA ARG A 51 17.00 3.02 9.13
C ARG A 51 17.66 3.70 7.93
N ILE A 52 18.99 3.66 7.83
CA ILE A 52 19.73 4.22 6.68
C ILE A 52 19.31 3.52 5.39
N ILE A 53 19.31 2.19 5.38
CA ILE A 53 18.93 1.40 4.20
C ILE A 53 17.50 1.71 3.76
N LEU A 54 16.56 1.86 4.71
CA LEU A 54 15.18 2.26 4.40
C LEU A 54 15.11 3.68 3.84
N ARG A 55 15.91 4.63 4.35
CA ARG A 55 15.98 6.01 3.81
C ARG A 55 16.60 6.06 2.41
N LEU A 56 17.62 5.25 2.15
CA LEU A 56 18.19 5.11 0.81
C LEU A 56 17.17 4.51 -0.16
N SER A 57 16.36 3.56 0.30
CA SER A 57 15.27 3.00 -0.49
C SER A 57 14.19 4.03 -0.80
N GLU A 58 13.83 4.88 0.17
CA GLU A 58 12.92 6.01 -0.03
C GLU A 58 13.47 7.00 -1.07
N ILE A 59 14.78 7.32 -1.00
CA ILE A 59 15.45 8.15 -2.01
C ILE A 59 15.34 7.52 -3.40
N ALA A 60 15.67 6.23 -3.54
CA ALA A 60 15.58 5.53 -4.82
C ALA A 60 14.14 5.49 -5.38
N CYS A 61 13.15 5.36 -4.49
CA CYS A 61 11.74 5.34 -4.86
C CYS A 61 11.21 6.70 -5.31
N GLU A 62 11.52 7.77 -4.56
CA GLU A 62 10.91 9.09 -4.74
C GLU A 62 11.67 9.99 -5.70
N LEU A 63 12.96 9.71 -5.95
CA LEU A 63 13.85 10.57 -6.74
C LEU A 63 14.35 9.82 -7.99
N PRO A 64 13.49 9.60 -9.01
CA PRO A 64 13.83 8.85 -10.22
C PRO A 64 15.00 9.44 -11.04
N TRP A 65 15.38 10.69 -10.78
CA TRP A 65 16.51 11.35 -11.44
C TRP A 65 17.86 10.97 -10.84
N ILE A 66 17.89 10.34 -9.66
CA ILE A 66 19.14 9.82 -9.09
C ILE A 66 19.46 8.50 -9.79
N ARG A 67 20.55 8.48 -10.56
CA ARG A 67 21.02 7.30 -11.27
C ARG A 67 21.92 6.42 -10.45
N ASN A 68 22.78 7.05 -9.65
CA ASN A 68 23.71 6.36 -8.78
C ASN A 68 23.83 7.11 -7.46
N LEU A 69 23.91 6.37 -6.38
CA LEU A 69 24.22 6.87 -5.05
C LEU A 69 25.20 5.87 -4.44
N ASP A 70 26.43 6.31 -4.24
CA ASP A 70 27.48 5.54 -3.58
C ASP A 70 27.81 6.18 -2.24
N ILE A 71 27.77 5.40 -1.16
CA ILE A 71 28.21 5.81 0.18
C ILE A 71 29.42 4.95 0.52
N ASN A 72 30.60 5.56 0.54
CA ASN A 72 31.83 4.85 0.84
C ASN A 72 32.90 5.80 1.37
N PRO A 73 33.21 5.80 2.69
CA PRO A 73 32.77 4.83 3.70
C PRO A 73 31.58 5.29 4.57
N LEU A 74 30.77 4.31 4.97
CA LEU A 74 29.82 4.41 6.08
C LEU A 74 30.46 3.83 7.35
N VAL A 75 30.62 4.65 8.38
CA VAL A 75 31.12 4.24 9.70
C VAL A 75 29.95 4.04 10.64
N LEU A 76 29.91 2.90 11.33
CA LEU A 76 28.85 2.55 12.28
C LEU A 76 29.50 2.21 13.62
N ASP A 77 29.03 2.84 14.70
CA ASP A 77 29.37 2.48 16.08
C ASP A 77 28.13 1.93 16.82
N ASP A 78 28.23 1.77 18.15
CA ASP A 78 27.14 1.26 18.99
C ASP A 78 25.97 2.24 19.17
N LYS A 79 26.11 3.49 18.71
CA LYS A 79 25.17 4.58 18.94
C LYS A 79 24.70 5.26 17.66
N ASN A 80 25.61 5.59 16.76
CA ASN A 80 25.38 6.41 15.59
C ASN A 80 26.04 5.82 14.33
N ALA A 81 25.63 6.37 13.19
CA ALA A 81 26.23 6.12 11.90
C ALA A 81 26.73 7.45 11.31
N ILE A 82 27.89 7.42 10.65
CA ILE A 82 28.50 8.59 10.01
C ILE A 82 28.86 8.23 8.57
N VAL A 83 28.35 9.02 7.64
CA VAL A 83 28.78 9.00 6.23
C VAL A 83 29.99 9.90 6.09
N LEU A 84 31.16 9.35 5.72
CA LEU A 84 32.37 10.16 5.51
C LEU A 84 32.47 10.68 4.08
N ASP A 85 31.93 9.94 3.10
CA ASP A 85 31.88 10.34 1.70
C ASP A 85 30.65 9.75 1.02
N ALA A 86 30.09 10.51 0.08
CA ALA A 86 28.95 10.10 -0.73
C ALA A 86 28.98 10.78 -2.11
N VAL A 87 28.79 9.99 -3.15
CA VAL A 87 28.72 10.47 -4.54
C VAL A 87 27.32 10.21 -5.07
N ILE A 88 26.68 11.24 -5.61
CA ILE A 88 25.34 11.16 -6.20
C ILE A 88 25.43 11.60 -7.66
N GLU A 89 25.01 10.72 -8.56
CA GLU A 89 24.85 11.02 -9.98
C GLU A 89 23.38 11.28 -10.28
N VAL A 90 23.09 12.41 -10.93
CA VAL A 90 21.74 12.84 -11.29
C VAL A 90 21.61 12.98 -12.80
N ASP A 91 20.43 12.64 -13.33
CA ASP A 91 20.08 12.79 -14.75
C ASP A 91 18.80 13.63 -14.91
N TYR A 92 18.53 14.06 -16.13
CA TYR A 92 17.32 14.77 -16.48
C TYR A 92 16.12 13.82 -16.57
N LEU A 93 15.03 14.15 -15.86
CA LEU A 93 13.78 13.41 -15.99
C LEU A 93 12.88 14.00 -17.09
N PRO A 94 12.40 13.20 -18.05
CA PRO A 94 11.37 13.63 -18.98
C PRO A 94 10.09 14.03 -18.23
N PRO A 95 9.42 15.14 -18.59
CA PRO A 95 8.20 15.62 -17.91
C PRO A 95 7.01 14.63 -17.90
N ALA A 96 7.04 13.61 -18.76
CA ALA A 96 5.94 12.68 -18.98
C ALA A 96 6.09 11.34 -18.22
N GLN A 97 7.13 11.15 -17.41
CA GLN A 97 7.34 9.89 -16.69
C GLN A 97 6.28 9.72 -15.60
N LYS A 98 5.63 8.54 -15.57
CA LYS A 98 4.67 8.22 -14.52
C LYS A 98 5.40 7.95 -13.20
N ARG A 99 4.74 8.23 -12.08
CA ARG A 99 5.32 7.99 -10.75
C ARG A 99 5.64 6.50 -10.58
N TYR A 100 6.87 6.23 -10.13
CA TYR A 100 7.45 4.89 -9.94
C TYR A 100 7.62 4.04 -11.20
N GLU A 101 7.51 4.61 -12.41
CA GLU A 101 7.72 3.87 -13.66
C GLU A 101 9.15 3.32 -13.79
N HIS A 102 10.11 3.90 -13.07
CA HIS A 102 11.49 3.40 -12.99
C HIS A 102 11.65 2.21 -12.02
N MET A 103 10.61 1.83 -11.27
CA MET A 103 10.66 0.78 -10.27
C MET A 103 10.05 -0.52 -10.80
N ALA A 104 10.74 -1.64 -10.58
CA ALA A 104 10.20 -2.97 -10.90
C ALA A 104 9.03 -3.36 -9.98
N ILE A 105 9.06 -2.88 -8.74
CA ILE A 105 8.00 -3.06 -7.73
C ILE A 105 7.63 -1.68 -7.23
N HIS A 106 6.38 -1.29 -7.39
CA HIS A 106 5.91 0.01 -6.91
C HIS A 106 5.94 0.03 -5.38
N PRO A 107 6.58 1.04 -4.76
CA PRO A 107 6.61 1.18 -3.32
C PRO A 107 5.23 1.57 -2.77
N TYR A 108 5.12 1.50 -1.45
CA TYR A 108 3.94 1.99 -0.74
C TYR A 108 3.68 3.48 -1.08
N PRO A 109 2.49 3.84 -1.61
CA PRO A 109 2.24 5.20 -2.12
C PRO A 109 1.85 6.15 -0.98
N VAL A 110 2.86 6.67 -0.26
CA VAL A 110 2.70 7.58 0.90
C VAL A 110 1.84 8.80 0.57
N TYR A 111 1.89 9.29 -0.67
CA TYR A 111 1.12 10.47 -1.10
C TYR A 111 -0.40 10.26 -1.13
N LEU A 112 -0.89 9.01 -0.99
CA LEU A 112 -2.31 8.69 -0.85
C LEU A 112 -2.77 8.67 0.61
N GLU A 113 -1.87 8.86 1.57
CA GLU A 113 -2.26 9.02 2.98
C GLU A 113 -2.93 10.37 3.21
N THR A 114 -4.09 10.36 3.85
CA THR A 114 -4.82 11.57 4.22
C THR A 114 -5.49 11.40 5.57
N ASN A 115 -5.56 12.48 6.33
CA ASN A 115 -6.44 12.58 7.50
C ASN A 115 -7.70 13.32 7.09
N TRP A 116 -8.85 12.83 7.54
CA TRP A 116 -10.16 13.40 7.26
C TRP A 116 -10.99 13.41 8.54
N GLN A 117 -11.58 14.55 8.87
CA GLN A 117 -12.40 14.67 10.06
C GLN A 117 -13.88 14.49 9.72
N LEU A 118 -14.55 13.61 10.45
CA LEU A 118 -15.99 13.42 10.36
C LEU A 118 -16.75 14.62 10.96
N LYS A 119 -18.04 14.72 10.63
CA LYS A 119 -18.91 15.81 11.15
C LYS A 119 -19.03 15.84 12.67
N ASN A 120 -18.80 14.71 13.34
CA ASN A 120 -18.80 14.59 14.79
C ASN A 120 -17.44 14.96 15.43
N GLY A 121 -16.47 15.41 14.64
CA GLY A 121 -15.12 15.78 15.10
C GLY A 121 -14.14 14.60 15.22
N LEU A 122 -14.55 13.37 14.89
CA LEU A 122 -13.66 12.22 14.94
C LEU A 122 -12.72 12.22 13.74
N ASP A 123 -11.42 12.04 13.99
CA ASP A 123 -10.41 11.92 12.95
C ASP A 123 -10.37 10.51 12.37
N VAL A 124 -10.44 10.44 11.04
CA VAL A 124 -10.31 9.23 10.23
C VAL A 124 -9.02 9.33 9.43
N ARG A 125 -8.14 8.36 9.59
CA ARG A 125 -6.96 8.21 8.74
C ARG A 125 -7.31 7.30 7.57
N ILE A 126 -7.12 7.77 6.35
CA ILE A 126 -7.27 6.97 5.13
C ILE A 126 -5.89 6.78 4.52
N ARG A 127 -5.53 5.53 4.21
CA ARG A 127 -4.24 5.21 3.61
C ARG A 127 -4.29 3.94 2.78
N PRO A 128 -3.34 3.70 1.87
CA PRO A 128 -3.20 2.39 1.23
C PRO A 128 -3.03 1.27 2.25
N ILE A 129 -3.58 0.09 1.92
CA ILE A 129 -3.37 -1.12 2.72
C ILE A 129 -1.91 -1.56 2.60
N ARG A 130 -1.39 -2.19 3.65
CA ARG A 130 -0.03 -2.74 3.71
C ARG A 130 -0.08 -4.22 4.07
N PRO A 131 0.96 -5.00 3.75
CA PRO A 131 1.06 -6.41 4.14
C PRO A 131 0.81 -6.65 5.64
N GLU A 132 1.27 -5.73 6.49
CA GLU A 132 1.16 -5.79 7.96
C GLU A 132 -0.27 -5.60 8.48
N ASP A 133 -1.21 -5.17 7.64
CA ASP A 133 -2.61 -4.93 8.03
C ASP A 133 -3.46 -6.21 8.11
N ALA A 134 -2.84 -7.39 7.98
CA ALA A 134 -3.57 -8.67 7.94
C ALA A 134 -4.52 -8.88 9.13
N GLU A 135 -4.12 -8.49 10.35
CA GLU A 135 -5.00 -8.63 11.52
C GLU A 135 -6.07 -7.53 11.59
N LEU A 136 -5.78 -6.32 11.07
CA LEU A 136 -6.78 -5.25 10.94
C LEU A 136 -7.88 -5.65 9.96
N GLU A 137 -7.50 -6.07 8.75
CA GLU A 137 -8.41 -6.51 7.69
C GLU A 137 -9.23 -7.73 8.16
N LYS A 138 -8.60 -8.69 8.85
CA LYS A 138 -9.29 -9.84 9.44
C LYS A 138 -10.36 -9.40 10.45
N SER A 139 -9.97 -8.59 11.43
CA SER A 139 -10.89 -8.08 12.47
C SER A 139 -12.04 -7.30 11.84
N PHE A 140 -11.76 -6.52 10.81
CA PHE A 140 -12.76 -5.78 10.04
C PHE A 140 -13.75 -6.73 9.36
N ILE A 141 -13.28 -7.70 8.56
CA ILE A 141 -14.15 -8.65 7.85
C ILE A 141 -15.00 -9.47 8.83
N GLU A 142 -14.43 -9.90 9.96
CA GLU A 142 -15.15 -10.65 11.00
C GLU A 142 -16.21 -9.80 11.71
N SER A 143 -16.02 -8.48 11.80
CA SER A 143 -16.99 -7.56 12.39
C SER A 143 -18.20 -7.24 11.50
N LEU A 144 -18.10 -7.51 10.19
CA LEU A 144 -19.16 -7.21 9.22
C LEU A 144 -20.39 -8.11 9.41
N SER A 145 -21.58 -7.51 9.27
CA SER A 145 -22.83 -8.26 9.20
C SER A 145 -22.82 -9.25 8.04
N GLU A 146 -23.61 -10.32 8.14
CA GLU A 146 -23.77 -11.31 7.05
C GLU A 146 -24.19 -10.64 5.74
N ARG A 147 -25.05 -9.61 5.82
CA ARG A 147 -25.50 -8.83 4.67
C ARG A 147 -24.35 -8.04 4.04
N SER A 148 -23.54 -7.34 4.84
CA SER A 148 -22.39 -6.57 4.35
C SER A 148 -21.32 -7.48 3.73
N ARG A 149 -21.06 -8.66 4.34
CA ARG A 149 -20.17 -9.68 3.75
C ARG A 149 -20.73 -10.22 2.44
N TYR A 150 -22.01 -10.56 2.40
CA TYR A 150 -22.64 -11.06 1.18
C TYR A 150 -22.58 -10.04 0.05
N TYR A 151 -22.85 -8.75 0.32
CA TYR A 151 -22.72 -7.70 -0.69
C TYR A 151 -21.29 -7.48 -1.16
N ARG A 152 -20.29 -7.65 -0.28
CA ARG A 152 -18.88 -7.44 -0.64
C ARG A 152 -18.31 -8.59 -1.47
N PHE A 153 -18.67 -9.82 -1.14
CA PHE A 153 -18.05 -11.03 -1.71
C PHE A 153 -18.95 -11.74 -2.73
N MET A 154 -20.25 -11.42 -2.77
CA MET A 154 -21.27 -12.11 -3.57
C MET A 154 -21.35 -13.63 -3.29
N HIS A 155 -20.76 -14.08 -2.20
CA HIS A 155 -20.86 -15.43 -1.66
C HIS A 155 -20.81 -15.37 -0.13
N ASN A 156 -21.27 -16.44 0.52
CA ASN A 156 -21.30 -16.49 1.97
C ASN A 156 -19.91 -16.84 2.53
N VAL A 157 -19.13 -15.82 2.87
CA VAL A 157 -17.83 -15.97 3.55
C VAL A 157 -18.06 -16.27 5.03
N LYS A 158 -17.93 -17.55 5.41
CA LYS A 158 -18.10 -18.01 6.79
C LYS A 158 -16.84 -17.85 7.66
N ARG A 159 -15.66 -17.91 7.05
CA ARG A 159 -14.36 -17.80 7.73
C ARG A 159 -13.37 -17.08 6.82
N VAL A 160 -12.51 -16.27 7.44
CA VAL A 160 -11.42 -15.58 6.76
C VAL A 160 -10.19 -16.50 6.81
N THR A 161 -9.70 -16.94 5.66
CA THR A 161 -8.50 -17.79 5.59
C THR A 161 -7.22 -16.96 5.46
N PRO A 162 -6.05 -17.49 5.87
CA PRO A 162 -4.77 -16.83 5.65
C PRO A 162 -4.50 -16.46 4.19
N GLU A 163 -4.91 -17.31 3.24
CA GLU A 163 -4.76 -17.06 1.81
C GLU A 163 -5.62 -15.87 1.33
N MET A 164 -6.82 -15.72 1.88
CA MET A 164 -7.68 -14.56 1.60
C MET A 164 -7.05 -13.28 2.14
N LEU A 165 -6.50 -13.29 3.36
CA LEU A 165 -5.83 -12.14 3.95
C LEU A 165 -4.61 -11.73 3.14
N ALA A 166 -3.76 -12.69 2.76
CA ALA A 166 -2.61 -12.42 1.90
C ALA A 166 -3.04 -11.77 0.58
N ARG A 167 -4.13 -12.25 -0.06
CA ARG A 167 -4.67 -11.64 -1.29
C ARG A 167 -5.16 -10.20 -1.08
N PHE A 168 -5.67 -9.87 0.10
CA PHE A 168 -6.23 -8.55 0.37
C PHE A 168 -5.20 -7.52 0.83
N THR A 169 -4.12 -7.96 1.50
CA THR A 169 -3.12 -7.06 2.06
C THR A 169 -1.82 -6.97 1.26
N GLN A 170 -1.44 -8.03 0.54
CA GLN A 170 -0.21 -8.09 -0.26
C GLN A 170 -0.50 -7.77 -1.72
N ILE A 171 -0.92 -6.54 -1.98
CA ILE A 171 -1.30 -6.08 -3.32
C ILE A 171 -0.11 -5.54 -4.12
N ASP A 172 -0.16 -5.69 -5.43
CA ASP A 172 0.72 -4.98 -6.35
C ASP A 172 0.14 -3.60 -6.65
N TYR A 173 0.71 -2.52 -6.08
CA TYR A 173 0.21 -1.15 -6.29
C TYR A 173 0.25 -0.71 -7.78
N HIS A 174 1.01 -1.40 -8.64
CA HIS A 174 1.00 -1.18 -10.09
C HIS A 174 -0.25 -1.75 -10.77
N ARG A 175 -0.93 -2.74 -10.19
CA ARG A 175 -2.12 -3.38 -10.79
C ARG A 175 -3.38 -3.27 -9.95
N GLU A 176 -3.23 -3.00 -8.67
CA GLU A 176 -4.30 -2.97 -7.69
C GLU A 176 -4.12 -1.75 -6.79
N MET A 177 -5.20 -1.33 -6.14
CA MET A 177 -5.13 -0.33 -5.09
C MET A 177 -6.19 -0.67 -4.06
N ALA A 178 -5.84 -0.61 -2.78
CA ALA A 178 -6.81 -0.70 -1.69
C ALA A 178 -6.52 0.39 -0.67
N LEU A 179 -7.54 1.16 -0.33
CA LEU A 179 -7.50 2.23 0.67
C LEU A 179 -8.33 1.78 1.88
N VAL A 180 -7.70 1.74 3.05
CA VAL A 180 -8.33 1.47 4.33
C VAL A 180 -8.63 2.78 5.05
N ALA A 181 -9.81 2.89 5.64
CA ALA A 181 -10.20 3.94 6.55
C ALA A 181 -10.07 3.43 7.98
N LEU A 182 -9.36 4.19 8.82
CA LEU A 182 -8.99 3.81 10.18
C LEU A 182 -9.42 4.89 11.16
N VAL A 183 -9.94 4.47 12.30
CA VAL A 183 -10.13 5.34 13.49
C VAL A 183 -9.26 4.83 14.61
N GLN A 184 -8.91 5.72 15.54
CA GLN A 184 -8.21 5.35 16.75
C GLN A 184 -9.15 5.42 17.94
N GLU A 185 -9.42 4.28 18.57
CA GLU A 185 -10.22 4.17 19.79
C GLU A 185 -9.35 3.63 20.91
N ASN A 186 -9.28 4.34 22.05
CA ASN A 186 -8.46 3.95 23.21
C ASN A 186 -6.99 3.65 22.86
N GLY A 187 -6.43 4.38 21.90
CA GLY A 187 -5.06 4.17 21.43
C GLY A 187 -4.88 3.05 20.40
N ILE A 188 -5.93 2.26 20.12
CA ILE A 188 -5.91 1.13 19.20
C ILE A 188 -6.51 1.55 17.86
N TRP A 189 -5.81 1.24 16.76
CA TRP A 189 -6.32 1.45 15.42
C TRP A 189 -7.37 0.39 15.08
N GLN A 190 -8.50 0.84 14.56
CA GLN A 190 -9.57 -0.01 14.05
C GLN A 190 -9.88 0.36 12.61
N GLU A 191 -10.01 -0.64 11.76
CA GLU A 191 -10.48 -0.44 10.40
C GLU A 191 -12.01 -0.35 10.37
N ILE A 192 -12.51 0.67 9.67
CA ILE A 192 -13.93 1.03 9.60
C ILE A 192 -14.48 0.95 8.17
N GLY A 193 -13.61 0.75 7.18
CA GLY A 193 -13.99 0.54 5.80
C GLY A 193 -12.79 0.38 4.88
N VAL A 194 -13.01 -0.28 3.75
CA VAL A 194 -12.01 -0.45 2.71
C VAL A 194 -12.65 -0.27 1.34
N SER A 195 -11.92 0.39 0.44
CA SER A 195 -12.25 0.45 -0.98
C SER A 195 -11.06 -0.04 -1.78
N ARG A 196 -11.30 -0.72 -2.90
CA ARG A 196 -10.23 -1.21 -3.74
C ARG A 196 -10.61 -1.25 -5.21
N TYR A 197 -9.61 -1.18 -6.09
CA TYR A 197 -9.75 -1.50 -7.50
C TYR A 197 -8.68 -2.50 -7.95
N VAL A 198 -9.00 -3.25 -9.00
CA VAL A 198 -8.06 -4.12 -9.74
C VAL A 198 -8.12 -3.71 -11.21
N VAL A 199 -6.96 -3.50 -11.83
CA VAL A 199 -6.87 -3.15 -13.26
C VAL A 199 -7.29 -4.35 -14.10
N ASN A 200 -8.22 -4.12 -15.02
CA ASN A 200 -8.72 -5.12 -15.94
C ASN A 200 -7.65 -5.49 -16.99
N PRO A 201 -7.76 -6.66 -17.64
CA PRO A 201 -6.79 -7.10 -18.66
C PRO A 201 -6.63 -6.15 -19.86
N ASP A 202 -7.58 -5.24 -20.09
CA ASP A 202 -7.50 -4.22 -21.14
C ASP A 202 -6.49 -3.10 -20.84
N GLY A 203 -6.00 -3.00 -19.59
CA GLY A 203 -5.05 -2.00 -19.13
C GLY A 203 -5.61 -0.56 -19.08
N VAL A 204 -6.90 -0.36 -19.34
CA VAL A 204 -7.53 0.96 -19.41
C VAL A 204 -8.75 1.10 -18.49
N SER A 205 -9.29 -0.01 -17.99
CA SER A 205 -10.39 -0.03 -17.02
C SER A 205 -9.98 -0.74 -15.71
N CYS A 206 -10.78 -0.56 -14.66
CA CYS A 206 -10.60 -1.27 -13.40
C CYS A 206 -11.93 -1.64 -12.75
N GLU A 207 -11.99 -2.83 -12.19
CA GLU A 207 -13.10 -3.27 -11.35
C GLU A 207 -12.92 -2.73 -9.93
N PHE A 208 -13.96 -2.19 -9.31
CA PHE A 208 -13.90 -1.68 -7.95
C PHE A 208 -14.81 -2.41 -6.96
N ALA A 209 -14.46 -2.32 -5.67
CA ALA A 209 -15.31 -2.73 -4.57
C ALA A 209 -15.12 -1.77 -3.38
N VAL A 210 -16.20 -1.57 -2.60
CA VAL A 210 -16.17 -0.80 -1.36
C VAL A 210 -17.04 -1.47 -0.31
N VAL A 211 -16.56 -1.49 0.93
CA VAL A 211 -17.32 -1.92 2.09
C VAL A 211 -16.99 -1.03 3.28
N VAL A 212 -18.01 -0.75 4.09
CA VAL A 212 -17.90 0.05 5.31
C VAL A 212 -18.52 -0.77 6.42
N SER A 213 -17.93 -0.73 7.61
CA SER A 213 -18.47 -1.38 8.80
C SER A 213 -19.89 -0.89 9.07
N ASP A 214 -20.78 -1.79 9.46
CA ASP A 214 -22.21 -1.50 9.64
C ASP A 214 -22.47 -0.34 10.62
N GLN A 215 -21.63 -0.21 11.64
CA GLN A 215 -21.71 0.88 12.63
C GLN A 215 -21.38 2.27 12.04
N TRP A 216 -20.65 2.27 10.93
CA TRP A 216 -20.12 3.46 10.27
C TRP A 216 -20.89 3.82 8.99
N HIS A 217 -22.00 3.15 8.71
CA HIS A 217 -22.85 3.49 7.58
C HIS A 217 -23.44 4.90 7.72
N ARG A 218 -23.66 5.57 6.57
CA ARG A 218 -24.25 6.92 6.50
C ARG A 218 -23.45 8.05 7.17
N THR A 219 -22.19 7.80 7.51
CA THR A 219 -21.26 8.81 8.03
C THR A 219 -20.48 9.56 6.92
N GLY A 220 -20.53 9.06 5.69
CA GLY A 220 -19.77 9.58 4.54
C GLY A 220 -18.49 8.82 4.21
N ILE A 221 -18.08 7.86 5.05
CA ILE A 221 -16.83 7.06 4.83
C ILE A 221 -16.81 6.39 3.46
N GLY A 222 -17.89 5.72 3.06
CA GLY A 222 -17.95 5.04 1.76
C GLY A 222 -17.81 6.00 0.58
N TYR A 223 -18.33 7.23 0.69
CA TYR A 223 -18.14 8.27 -0.31
C TYR A 223 -16.69 8.74 -0.35
N LYS A 224 -16.10 9.04 0.81
CA LYS A 224 -14.72 9.52 0.90
C LYS A 224 -13.71 8.49 0.38
N LEU A 225 -13.90 7.21 0.73
CA LEU A 225 -13.09 6.10 0.23
C LEU A 225 -13.18 6.00 -1.30
N MET A 226 -14.39 5.99 -1.85
CA MET A 226 -14.58 5.93 -3.31
C MET A 226 -14.02 7.16 -4.01
N GLU A 227 -14.10 8.35 -3.42
CA GLU A 227 -13.58 9.59 -4.00
C GLU A 227 -12.06 9.49 -4.19
N LEU A 228 -11.35 9.11 -3.12
CA LEU A 228 -9.90 8.91 -3.15
C LEU A 228 -9.50 7.75 -4.08
N LEU A 229 -10.31 6.69 -4.15
CA LEU A 229 -10.07 5.57 -5.04
C LEU A 229 -10.18 5.97 -6.52
N ILE A 230 -11.19 6.79 -6.87
CA ILE A 230 -11.37 7.36 -8.21
C ILE A 230 -10.21 8.29 -8.57
N GLU A 231 -9.76 9.13 -7.64
CA GLU A 231 -8.59 10.00 -7.83
C GLU A 231 -7.32 9.18 -8.08
N ALA A 232 -7.09 8.12 -7.29
CA ALA A 232 -5.96 7.21 -7.49
C ALA A 232 -6.00 6.52 -8.86
N ALA A 233 -7.19 6.10 -9.32
CA ALA A 233 -7.36 5.49 -10.64
C ALA A 233 -7.09 6.50 -11.79
N ARG A 234 -7.55 7.75 -11.64
CA ARG A 234 -7.27 8.85 -12.59
C ARG A 234 -5.79 9.17 -12.69
N ALA A 235 -5.11 9.30 -11.54
CA ALA A 235 -3.68 9.61 -11.50
C ALA A 235 -2.83 8.53 -12.19
N LYS A 236 -3.31 7.28 -12.19
CA LYS A 236 -2.69 6.15 -12.91
C LYS A 236 -2.91 6.19 -14.43
N GLY A 237 -3.89 6.97 -14.89
CA GLY A 237 -4.29 7.10 -16.29
C GLY A 237 -5.33 6.08 -16.73
N LEU A 238 -6.07 5.46 -15.80
CA LEU A 238 -7.22 4.62 -16.13
C LEU A 238 -8.35 5.50 -16.68
N LYS A 239 -9.09 4.96 -17.64
CA LYS A 239 -10.16 5.67 -18.37
C LYS A 239 -11.55 5.33 -17.86
N PHE A 240 -11.72 4.13 -17.31
CA PHE A 240 -13.00 3.64 -16.84
C PHE A 240 -12.84 2.94 -15.50
N MET A 241 -13.87 3.06 -14.66
CA MET A 241 -14.02 2.31 -13.43
C MET A 241 -15.38 1.66 -13.44
N ASP A 242 -15.43 0.36 -13.20
CA ASP A 242 -16.65 -0.43 -13.31
C ASP A 242 -16.80 -1.47 -12.20
N GLY A 243 -17.99 -2.05 -12.10
CA GLY A 243 -18.25 -3.08 -11.11
C GLY A 243 -19.64 -3.70 -11.25
N ILE A 244 -19.80 -4.86 -10.63
CA ILE A 244 -21.06 -5.57 -10.53
C ILE A 244 -21.63 -5.35 -9.13
N VAL A 245 -22.89 -4.95 -9.05
CA VAL A 245 -23.58 -4.70 -7.78
C VAL A 245 -24.91 -5.43 -7.78
N LEU A 246 -25.23 -6.09 -6.66
CA LEU A 246 -26.54 -6.71 -6.47
C LEU A 246 -27.65 -5.65 -6.57
N ARG A 247 -28.72 -5.96 -7.29
CA ARG A 247 -29.86 -5.07 -7.55
C ARG A 247 -30.46 -4.51 -6.26
N ASP A 248 -30.51 -5.34 -5.21
CA ASP A 248 -31.02 -5.02 -3.88
C ASP A 248 -30.08 -4.19 -3.01
N ASN A 249 -28.84 -3.95 -3.44
CA ASN A 249 -27.91 -3.08 -2.75
C ASN A 249 -28.21 -1.60 -3.06
N VAL A 250 -29.38 -1.15 -2.60
CA VAL A 250 -29.86 0.23 -2.74
C VAL A 250 -28.84 1.27 -2.22
N PRO A 251 -28.16 1.07 -1.07
CA PRO A 251 -27.12 2.00 -0.61
C PRO A 251 -25.99 2.19 -1.63
N MET A 252 -25.46 1.10 -2.19
CA MET A 252 -24.37 1.18 -3.17
C MET A 252 -24.83 1.82 -4.48
N ARG A 253 -26.05 1.51 -4.95
CA ARG A 253 -26.63 2.15 -6.15
C ARG A 253 -26.83 3.66 -5.97
N LYS A 254 -27.22 4.10 -4.76
CA LYS A 254 -27.32 5.53 -4.44
C LYS A 254 -25.93 6.19 -4.41
N LEU A 255 -24.94 5.53 -3.81
CA LEU A 255 -23.55 5.99 -3.79
C LEU A 255 -23.02 6.16 -5.21
N ALA A 256 -23.14 5.12 -6.05
CA ALA A 256 -22.70 5.13 -7.45
C ALA A 256 -23.33 6.29 -8.23
N ARG A 257 -24.66 6.49 -8.14
CA ARG A 257 -25.35 7.61 -8.78
C ARG A 257 -24.82 8.97 -8.31
N SER A 258 -24.61 9.14 -7.01
CA SER A 258 -24.12 10.40 -6.45
C SER A 258 -22.72 10.77 -6.94
N MET A 259 -21.94 9.78 -7.36
CA MET A 259 -20.58 9.95 -7.88
C MET A 259 -20.55 9.94 -9.42
N GLY A 260 -21.70 9.94 -10.07
CA GLY A 260 -21.82 10.00 -11.53
C GLY A 260 -21.43 8.71 -12.23
N PHE A 261 -21.71 7.54 -11.63
CA PHE A 261 -21.71 6.27 -12.34
C PHE A 261 -23.02 6.12 -13.12
N GLU A 262 -22.90 5.61 -14.34
CA GLU A 262 -24.03 5.05 -15.09
C GLU A 262 -24.36 3.67 -14.52
N ILE A 263 -25.65 3.38 -14.40
CA ILE A 263 -26.14 2.06 -13.95
C ILE A 263 -26.91 1.44 -15.11
N ARG A 264 -26.54 0.23 -15.49
CA ARG A 264 -27.16 -0.57 -16.54
C ARG A 264 -27.65 -1.88 -15.95
N ASP A 265 -28.83 -2.32 -16.39
CA ASP A 265 -29.31 -3.65 -16.05
C ASP A 265 -28.47 -4.69 -16.78
N ASP A 266 -28.20 -5.82 -16.12
CA ASP A 266 -27.58 -6.96 -16.79
C ASP A 266 -28.63 -7.70 -17.62
N GLU A 267 -28.27 -8.08 -18.85
CA GLU A 267 -29.20 -8.72 -19.78
C GLU A 267 -29.47 -10.20 -19.45
N LYS A 268 -28.62 -10.83 -18.62
CA LYS A 268 -28.62 -12.26 -18.34
C LYS A 268 -28.98 -12.59 -16.90
N ASP A 269 -28.73 -11.67 -15.97
CA ASP A 269 -28.95 -11.86 -14.54
C ASP A 269 -29.76 -10.69 -13.96
N GLU A 270 -31.02 -10.96 -13.64
CA GLU A 270 -31.93 -9.96 -13.07
C GLU A 270 -31.54 -9.55 -11.64
N ASP A 271 -30.67 -10.29 -10.95
CA ASP A 271 -30.30 -9.99 -9.56
C ASP A 271 -29.11 -9.02 -9.46
N ILE A 272 -28.47 -8.66 -10.57
CA ILE A 272 -27.33 -7.74 -10.61
C ILE A 272 -27.58 -6.53 -11.51
N VAL A 273 -26.76 -5.50 -11.30
CA VAL A 273 -26.64 -4.32 -12.17
C VAL A 273 -25.16 -4.05 -12.41
N TYR A 274 -24.85 -3.64 -13.64
CA TYR A 274 -23.53 -3.16 -14.01
C TYR A 274 -23.44 -1.66 -13.75
N ILE A 275 -22.37 -1.21 -13.12
CA ILE A 275 -22.11 0.21 -12.91
C ILE A 275 -20.78 0.60 -13.53
N ILE A 276 -20.76 1.72 -14.25
CA ILE A 276 -19.58 2.20 -14.96
C ILE A 276 -19.45 3.71 -14.86
N LYS A 277 -18.23 4.18 -14.70
CA LYS A 277 -17.88 5.59 -14.69
C LYS A 277 -16.68 5.83 -15.60
N LYS A 278 -16.79 6.85 -16.45
CA LYS A 278 -15.63 7.42 -17.12
C LYS A 278 -14.83 8.27 -16.12
N LEU A 279 -13.53 8.01 -16.04
CA LEU A 279 -12.59 8.68 -15.16
C LEU A 279 -12.15 10.02 -15.74
#